data_AF-A0A6L5Y2M4-F1
#
_entry.id   AF-A0A6L5Y2M4-F1
#
_cell.length_a   1.000
_cell.length_b   1.000
_cell.length_c   1.000
_cell.angle_alpha   90.00
_cell.angle_beta   90.00
_cell.angle_gamma   90.00
#
_symmetry.space_group_name_H-M   'P 1'
#
loop_
_entity.id
_entity.type
_entity.pdbx_description
1 polymer ?
#
loop_
_entity_poly.entity_id
_entity_poly.type
_entity_poly.pdbx_seq_one_letter_code
_entity_poly.pdbx_strand_id
1 'polypeptide(L)'
;MNKVYNRINWENQPSTNTALGATNLNKVDLALDTIDNRVIELDNSKLAVSVANTMVKSFEFNEDSGVITVTLLNGTVYTWDLNIEKIPINLSLTQEAVLILDTADGQQYTADLKGLIDTYQFDDSDTIGFSMQLDTDGKHVTGTLKNGSVKEKHLDPNYLAEINMQVAKSEGQANLSKDYADLSKRYAVGGVIQEDSEDNAKYYAEQCKKYKDIVQETANINYPNLYIEPTTGHLISVGGSGITFRIENGHLISEVIA
;
A
#
# COMPACT_ATOMS: atom_id res chain seq x y z
N MET A 1 -48.33 53.68 -60.43
CA MET A 1 -48.94 54.95 -60.88
C MET A 1 -49.36 54.84 -62.34
N ASN A 2 -50.39 55.56 -62.80
CA ASN A 2 -50.78 55.59 -64.22
C ASN A 2 -50.30 56.89 -64.89
N LYS A 3 -50.12 56.88 -66.21
CA LYS A 3 -49.75 58.05 -67.00
C LYS A 3 -50.76 59.18 -66.84
N VAL A 4 -50.28 60.40 -66.58
CA VAL A 4 -51.14 61.58 -66.36
C VAL A 4 -50.90 62.63 -67.45
N TYR A 5 -49.67 62.77 -67.94
CA TYR A 5 -49.32 63.74 -68.97
C TYR A 5 -49.49 63.15 -70.37
N ASN A 6 -50.28 63.82 -71.21
CA ASN A 6 -50.32 63.55 -72.65
C ASN A 6 -49.71 64.74 -73.38
N ARG A 7 -48.84 64.45 -74.35
CA ARG A 7 -48.16 65.49 -75.11
C ARG A 7 -49.15 66.35 -75.88
N ILE A 8 -48.96 67.67 -75.80
CA ILE A 8 -49.82 68.65 -76.48
C ILE A 8 -49.39 68.81 -77.95
N ASN A 9 -48.10 68.59 -78.26
CA ASN A 9 -47.52 68.72 -79.60
C ASN A 9 -47.87 70.06 -80.26
N TRP A 10 -47.26 71.13 -79.75
CA TRP A 10 -47.50 72.49 -80.21
C TRP A 10 -47.11 72.70 -81.67
N GLU A 11 -48.00 73.30 -82.46
CA GLU A 11 -47.77 73.72 -83.84
C GLU A 11 -47.65 75.25 -83.91
N ASN A 12 -46.86 75.78 -84.84
CA ASN A 12 -46.81 77.23 -85.06
C ASN A 12 -47.95 77.65 -85.99
N GLN A 13 -48.71 78.69 -85.61
CA GLN A 13 -49.58 79.41 -86.54
C GLN A 13 -48.74 80.06 -87.69
N PRO A 14 -49.33 80.36 -88.87
CA PRO A 14 -48.63 80.42 -90.18
C PRO A 14 -47.64 81.58 -90.41
N SER A 15 -47.09 82.21 -89.38
CA SER A 15 -46.04 83.24 -89.52
C SER A 15 -44.64 82.61 -89.57
N THR A 16 -43.92 82.89 -90.65
CA THR A 16 -42.71 82.19 -91.11
C THR A 16 -41.37 82.83 -90.72
N ASN A 17 -41.32 83.84 -89.84
CA ASN A 17 -40.05 84.54 -89.57
C ASN A 17 -39.16 83.94 -88.47
N THR A 18 -39.67 83.08 -87.59
CA THR A 18 -38.88 82.05 -86.88
C THR A 18 -39.83 81.15 -86.09
N ALA A 19 -39.88 79.87 -86.42
CA ALA A 19 -40.71 78.84 -85.81
C ALA A 19 -40.31 78.45 -84.35
N LEU A 20 -39.71 79.36 -83.57
CA LEU A 20 -39.11 79.10 -82.26
C LEU A 20 -40.12 78.70 -81.17
N GLY A 21 -41.38 79.14 -81.28
CA GLY A 21 -42.45 78.88 -80.30
C GLY A 21 -42.72 77.39 -80.13
N ALA A 22 -43.15 76.71 -81.20
CA ALA A 22 -43.36 75.27 -81.19
C ALA A 22 -42.08 74.51 -80.81
N THR A 23 -40.90 74.91 -81.29
CA THR A 23 -39.65 74.21 -80.96
C THR A 23 -39.34 74.28 -79.47
N ASN A 24 -39.44 75.45 -78.83
CA ASN A 24 -39.13 75.60 -77.41
C ASN A 24 -40.24 75.03 -76.51
N LEU A 25 -41.51 75.20 -76.88
CA LEU A 25 -42.64 74.61 -76.16
C LEU A 25 -42.63 73.08 -76.26
N ASN A 26 -42.29 72.51 -77.42
CA ASN A 26 -42.19 71.06 -77.57
C ASN A 26 -41.00 70.44 -76.84
N LYS A 27 -39.93 71.21 -76.55
CA LYS A 27 -38.85 70.77 -75.66
C LYS A 27 -39.35 70.61 -74.21
N VAL A 28 -40.14 71.57 -73.73
CA VAL A 28 -40.73 71.52 -72.39
C VAL A 28 -41.81 70.43 -72.32
N ASP A 29 -42.66 70.32 -73.34
CA ASP A 29 -43.68 69.27 -73.48
C ASP A 29 -43.07 67.85 -73.47
N LEU A 30 -41.97 67.62 -74.20
CA LEU A 30 -41.23 66.35 -74.16
C LEU A 30 -40.58 66.12 -72.79
N ALA A 31 -40.03 67.16 -72.16
CA ALA A 31 -39.44 67.04 -70.83
C ALA A 31 -40.47 66.65 -69.77
N LEU A 32 -41.68 67.23 -69.82
CA LEU A 32 -42.80 66.87 -68.94
C LEU A 32 -43.24 65.41 -69.15
N ASP A 33 -43.37 64.98 -70.41
CA ASP A 33 -43.67 63.58 -70.73
C ASP A 33 -42.62 62.61 -70.18
N THR A 34 -41.34 62.97 -70.34
CA THR A 34 -40.19 62.19 -69.85
C THR A 34 -40.16 62.14 -68.33
N ILE A 35 -40.45 63.26 -67.65
CA ILE A 35 -40.54 63.31 -66.18
C ILE A 35 -41.68 62.41 -65.70
N ASP A 36 -42.86 62.49 -66.30
CA ASP A 36 -44.00 61.64 -65.94
C ASP A 36 -43.67 60.15 -66.12
N ASN A 37 -43.04 59.77 -67.24
CA ASN A 37 -42.55 58.40 -67.46
C ASN A 37 -41.56 57.95 -66.36
N ARG A 38 -40.59 58.80 -65.99
CA ARG A 38 -39.62 58.51 -64.93
C ARG A 38 -40.25 58.39 -63.54
N VAL A 39 -41.28 59.17 -63.24
CA VAL A 39 -41.99 59.06 -61.95
C VAL A 39 -42.77 57.74 -61.87
N ILE A 40 -43.38 57.29 -62.97
CA ILE A 40 -44.03 55.97 -63.04
C ILE A 40 -43.00 54.85 -62.83
N GLU A 41 -41.84 54.93 -63.49
CA GLU A 41 -40.76 53.95 -63.33
C GLU A 41 -40.21 53.93 -61.90
N LEU A 42 -40.06 55.11 -61.27
CA LEU A 42 -39.67 55.23 -59.87
C LEU A 42 -40.74 54.61 -58.93
N ASP A 43 -42.02 54.84 -59.20
CA ASP A 43 -43.12 54.26 -58.41
C ASP A 43 -43.20 52.74 -58.53
N ASN A 44 -42.88 52.20 -59.70
CA ASN A 44 -42.84 50.75 -59.96
C ASN A 44 -41.59 50.07 -59.41
N SER A 45 -40.47 50.80 -59.31
CA SER A 45 -39.18 50.26 -58.85
C SER A 45 -38.90 50.50 -57.36
N LYS A 46 -39.56 51.48 -56.73
CA LYS A 46 -39.40 51.74 -55.29
C LYS A 46 -39.90 50.56 -54.47
N LEU A 47 -39.24 50.31 -53.34
CA LEU A 47 -39.67 49.30 -52.39
C LEU A 47 -41.03 49.69 -51.78
N ALA A 48 -41.99 48.75 -51.78
CA ALA A 48 -43.28 48.95 -51.13
C ALA A 48 -43.10 49.13 -49.62
N VAL A 49 -43.77 50.13 -49.04
CA VAL A 49 -43.69 50.42 -47.60
C VAL A 49 -44.08 49.22 -46.74
N SER A 50 -45.06 48.42 -47.18
CA SER A 50 -45.47 47.19 -46.50
C SER A 50 -44.35 46.14 -46.42
N VAL A 51 -43.52 46.05 -47.45
CA VAL A 51 -42.36 45.14 -47.50
C VAL A 51 -41.17 45.75 -46.76
N ALA A 52 -40.93 47.06 -46.90
CA ALA A 52 -39.90 47.74 -46.13
C ALA A 52 -40.12 47.57 -44.62
N ASN A 53 -41.37 47.64 -44.17
CA ASN A 53 -41.76 47.49 -42.78
C ASN A 53 -41.46 46.09 -42.18
N THR A 54 -41.33 45.05 -43.01
CA THR A 54 -40.97 43.70 -42.54
C THR A 54 -39.46 43.45 -42.51
N MET A 55 -38.65 44.38 -43.02
CA MET A 55 -37.19 44.28 -42.99
C MET A 55 -36.65 44.58 -41.59
N VAL A 56 -35.47 44.03 -41.30
CA VAL A 56 -34.76 44.22 -40.03
C VAL A 56 -34.18 45.62 -39.95
N LYS A 57 -34.48 46.32 -38.86
CA LYS A 57 -33.87 47.59 -38.49
C LYS A 57 -32.60 47.39 -37.67
N SER A 58 -32.65 46.51 -36.67
CA SER A 58 -31.50 46.21 -35.80
C SER A 58 -31.51 44.76 -35.34
N PHE A 59 -30.31 44.28 -35.03
CA PHE A 59 -30.02 42.99 -34.41
C PHE A 59 -29.09 43.26 -33.22
N GLU A 60 -29.48 42.79 -32.05
CA GLU A 60 -28.71 42.94 -30.80
C GLU A 60 -28.60 41.56 -30.14
N PHE A 61 -27.39 41.24 -29.66
CA PHE A 61 -27.12 40.04 -28.89
C PHE A 61 -26.53 40.44 -27.55
N ASN A 62 -27.20 40.04 -26.47
CA ASN A 62 -26.69 40.19 -25.11
C ASN A 62 -25.90 38.92 -24.75
N GLU A 63 -24.59 39.04 -24.69
CA GLU A 63 -23.69 37.92 -24.36
C GLU A 63 -23.86 37.41 -22.92
N ASP A 64 -24.22 38.30 -21.98
CA ASP A 64 -24.40 37.95 -20.57
C ASP A 64 -25.69 37.18 -20.33
N SER A 65 -26.76 37.54 -21.04
CA SER A 65 -28.09 36.93 -20.86
C SER A 65 -28.48 35.93 -21.95
N GLY A 66 -27.69 35.77 -23.01
CA GLY A 66 -28.03 34.90 -24.14
C GLY A 66 -29.21 35.38 -25.00
N VAL A 67 -29.70 36.59 -24.80
CA VAL A 67 -30.91 37.10 -25.46
C VAL A 67 -30.57 37.76 -26.79
N ILE A 68 -31.24 37.32 -27.85
CA ILE A 68 -31.23 37.94 -29.17
C ILE A 68 -32.49 38.81 -29.32
N THR A 69 -32.31 40.08 -29.65
CA THR A 69 -33.40 41.01 -29.95
C THR A 69 -33.29 41.51 -31.38
N VAL A 70 -34.37 41.34 -32.15
CA VAL A 70 -34.49 41.83 -33.52
C VAL A 70 -35.64 42.81 -33.60
N THR A 71 -35.35 44.04 -34.04
CA THR A 71 -36.36 45.06 -34.28
C THR A 71 -36.56 45.24 -35.77
N LEU A 72 -37.80 45.19 -36.25
CA LEU A 72 -38.16 45.47 -37.63
C LEU A 72 -38.33 46.98 -37.86
N LEU A 73 -38.31 47.43 -39.12
CA LEU A 73 -38.46 48.86 -39.46
C LEU A 73 -39.82 49.44 -39.05
N ASN A 74 -40.85 48.61 -38.91
CA ASN A 74 -42.16 49.01 -38.38
C ASN A 74 -42.22 49.13 -36.85
N GLY A 75 -41.14 48.79 -36.14
CA GLY A 75 -41.07 48.80 -34.68
C GLY A 75 -41.50 47.50 -33.98
N THR A 76 -41.91 46.46 -34.71
CA THR A 76 -42.15 45.13 -34.13
C THR A 76 -40.83 44.55 -33.62
N VAL A 77 -40.85 43.98 -32.41
CA VAL A 77 -39.68 43.40 -31.75
C VAL A 77 -39.89 41.89 -31.59
N TYR A 78 -38.90 41.11 -32.00
CA TYR A 78 -38.79 39.67 -31.70
C TYR A 78 -37.64 39.45 -30.73
N THR A 79 -37.87 38.60 -29.73
CA THR A 79 -36.88 38.25 -28.73
C THR A 79 -36.77 36.73 -28.64
N TRP A 80 -35.55 36.22 -28.73
CA TRP A 80 -35.23 34.82 -28.48
C TRP A 80 -34.25 34.73 -27.33
N ASP A 81 -34.58 33.92 -26.34
CA ASP A 81 -33.73 33.68 -25.18
C ASP A 81 -33.00 32.34 -25.37
N LEU A 82 -31.68 32.39 -25.55
CA LEU A 82 -30.85 31.21 -25.67
C LEU A 82 -30.32 30.86 -24.28
N ASN A 83 -30.50 29.61 -23.83
CA ASN A 83 -30.03 29.13 -22.52
C ASN A 83 -28.49 28.91 -22.47
N ILE A 84 -27.69 29.74 -23.15
CA ILE A 84 -26.22 29.58 -23.21
C ILE A 84 -25.55 29.89 -21.88
N GLU A 85 -26.15 30.75 -21.07
CA GLU A 85 -25.75 31.13 -19.72
C GLU A 85 -25.81 29.95 -18.76
N LYS A 86 -26.69 28.97 -19.02
CA LYS A 86 -26.87 27.75 -18.20
C LYS A 86 -25.88 26.63 -18.55
N ILE A 87 -25.05 26.82 -19.57
CA ILE A 87 -24.05 25.82 -19.94
C ILE A 87 -22.87 25.93 -18.96
N PRO A 88 -22.49 24.83 -18.25
CA PRO A 88 -21.35 24.85 -17.36
C PRO A 88 -20.06 25.14 -18.13
N ILE A 89 -19.30 26.13 -17.65
CA ILE A 89 -17.99 26.49 -18.20
C ILE A 89 -16.84 25.89 -17.39
N ASN A 90 -17.11 25.49 -16.15
CA ASN A 90 -16.14 24.84 -15.28
C ASN A 90 -16.78 23.65 -14.56
N LEU A 91 -15.97 22.63 -14.32
CA LEU A 91 -16.37 21.40 -13.65
C LEU A 91 -15.30 21.02 -12.64
N SER A 92 -15.70 20.84 -11.38
CA SER A 92 -14.81 20.45 -10.29
C SER A 92 -15.44 19.41 -9.39
N LEU A 93 -14.63 18.59 -8.73
CA LEU A 93 -15.06 17.58 -7.77
C LEU A 93 -14.41 17.87 -6.42
N THR A 94 -15.22 17.99 -5.36
CA THR A 94 -14.73 18.25 -4.01
C THR A 94 -14.23 16.97 -3.31
N GLN A 95 -13.49 17.13 -2.22
CA GLN A 95 -13.08 16.01 -1.36
C GLN A 95 -14.27 15.26 -0.72
N GLU A 96 -15.41 15.94 -0.59
CA GLU A 96 -16.66 15.37 -0.06
C GLU A 96 -17.49 14.65 -1.13
N ALA A 97 -16.91 14.41 -2.31
CA ALA A 97 -17.55 13.78 -3.47
C ALA A 97 -18.75 14.57 -4.01
N VAL A 98 -18.70 15.91 -3.95
CA VAL A 98 -19.70 16.77 -4.59
C VAL A 98 -19.15 17.29 -5.91
N LEU A 99 -19.84 16.98 -7.01
CA LEU A 99 -19.55 17.55 -8.32
C LEU A 99 -20.15 18.94 -8.38
N ILE A 100 -19.32 19.95 -8.67
CA ILE A 100 -19.71 21.35 -8.81
C ILE A 100 -19.55 21.75 -10.27
N LEU A 101 -20.61 22.29 -10.84
CA LEU A 101 -20.68 22.85 -12.18
C LEU A 101 -20.90 24.35 -12.06
N ASP A 102 -19.91 25.16 -12.46
CA ASP A 102 -20.04 26.60 -12.49
C ASP A 102 -20.50 27.02 -13.89
N THR A 103 -21.59 27.77 -13.96
CA THR A 103 -22.09 28.37 -15.20
C THR A 103 -21.51 29.78 -15.40
N ALA A 104 -21.56 30.26 -16.64
CA ALA A 104 -20.99 31.56 -17.00
C ALA A 104 -21.67 32.75 -16.29
N ASP A 105 -22.92 32.58 -15.88
CA ASP A 105 -23.70 33.56 -15.10
C ASP A 105 -23.36 33.57 -13.59
N GLY A 106 -22.40 32.75 -13.16
CA GLY A 106 -21.98 32.65 -11.76
C GLY A 106 -22.87 31.74 -10.90
N GLN A 107 -23.85 31.06 -11.49
CA GLN A 107 -24.64 30.05 -10.78
C GLN A 107 -23.85 28.74 -10.63
N GLN A 108 -24.20 27.97 -9.60
CA GLN A 108 -23.57 26.70 -9.30
C GLN A 108 -24.61 25.59 -9.26
N TYR A 109 -24.39 24.52 -10.01
CA TYR A 109 -25.13 23.28 -9.89
C TYR A 109 -24.27 22.24 -9.19
N THR A 110 -24.81 21.66 -8.12
CA THR A 110 -24.10 20.65 -7.32
C THR A 110 -24.79 19.31 -7.42
N ALA A 111 -24.03 18.23 -7.59
CA ALA A 111 -24.51 16.87 -7.49
C ALA A 111 -23.71 16.11 -6.43
N ASP A 112 -24.41 15.56 -5.43
CA ASP A 112 -23.80 14.74 -4.38
C ASP A 112 -23.58 13.31 -4.90
N LEU A 113 -22.31 12.91 -5.03
CA LEU A 113 -21.91 11.57 -5.46
C LEU A 113 -21.62 10.63 -4.28
N LYS A 114 -21.77 11.10 -3.04
CA LYS A 114 -21.51 10.30 -1.83
C LYS A 114 -22.36 9.04 -1.75
N GLY A 115 -23.59 9.09 -2.27
CA GLY A 115 -24.47 7.92 -2.39
C GLY A 115 -24.14 6.98 -3.55
N LEU A 116 -23.31 7.41 -4.50
CA LEU A 116 -22.84 6.62 -5.64
C LEU A 116 -21.53 5.87 -5.33
N ILE A 117 -20.76 6.39 -4.38
CA ILE A 117 -19.57 5.73 -3.85
C ILE A 117 -20.00 4.96 -2.61
N ASP A 118 -20.20 3.64 -2.73
CA ASP A 118 -20.32 2.78 -1.54
C ASP A 118 -19.07 2.99 -0.68
N THR A 119 -19.24 3.70 0.43
CA THR A 119 -18.17 3.97 1.39
C THR A 119 -18.05 2.76 2.29
N TYR A 120 -17.33 1.75 1.83
CA TYR A 120 -16.91 0.65 2.68
C TYR A 120 -15.85 1.17 3.66
N GLN A 121 -16.21 1.26 4.93
CA GLN A 121 -15.28 1.53 6.01
C GLN A 121 -14.75 0.19 6.54
N PHE A 122 -13.43 0.00 6.48
CA PHE A 122 -12.74 -1.17 7.01
C PHE A 122 -12.03 -0.77 8.29
N ASP A 123 -12.63 -1.08 9.43
CA ASP A 123 -12.03 -0.81 10.72
C ASP A 123 -11.10 -1.95 11.14
N ASP A 124 -9.92 -1.57 11.62
CA ASP A 124 -8.95 -2.46 12.22
C ASP A 124 -9.53 -3.15 13.46
N SER A 125 -9.18 -4.42 13.65
CA SER A 125 -9.45 -5.15 14.89
C SER A 125 -8.16 -5.33 15.70
N ASP A 126 -8.28 -5.94 16.89
CA ASP A 126 -7.12 -6.34 17.69
C ASP A 126 -6.24 -7.38 16.97
N THR A 127 -6.81 -8.15 16.03
CA THR A 127 -6.12 -9.27 15.37
C THR A 127 -5.77 -9.00 13.91
N ILE A 128 -6.61 -8.26 13.19
CA ILE A 128 -6.49 -8.01 11.76
C ILE A 128 -6.32 -6.50 11.53
N GLY A 129 -5.33 -6.13 10.73
CA GLY A 129 -5.17 -4.79 10.19
C GLY A 129 -5.55 -4.75 8.72
N PHE A 130 -6.26 -3.71 8.30
CA PHE A 130 -6.61 -3.48 6.90
C PHE A 130 -5.72 -2.41 6.29
N SER A 131 -5.28 -2.65 5.04
CA SER A 131 -4.56 -1.66 4.25
C SER A 131 -5.23 -1.48 2.89
N MET A 132 -5.34 -0.23 2.43
CA MET A 132 -5.87 0.11 1.12
C MET A 132 -4.74 0.51 0.17
N GLN A 133 -4.77 -0.01 -1.05
CA GLN A 133 -3.92 0.44 -2.16
C GLN A 133 -4.80 0.70 -3.39
N LEU A 134 -4.43 1.72 -4.17
CA LEU A 134 -5.07 2.03 -5.44
C LEU A 134 -4.11 1.61 -6.56
N ASP A 135 -4.56 0.73 -7.45
CA ASP A 135 -3.79 0.27 -8.61
C ASP A 135 -4.58 0.56 -9.91
N THR A 136 -4.01 0.23 -11.07
CA THR A 136 -4.67 0.42 -12.38
C THR A 136 -5.97 -0.36 -12.51
N ASP A 137 -6.11 -1.45 -11.76
CA ASP A 137 -7.26 -2.35 -11.81
C ASP A 137 -8.34 -2.00 -10.77
N GLY A 138 -8.09 -1.01 -9.91
CA GLY A 138 -9.06 -0.48 -8.95
C GLY A 138 -8.55 -0.33 -7.53
N LYS A 139 -9.50 -0.25 -6.58
CA LYS A 139 -9.22 -0.17 -5.14
C LYS A 139 -9.05 -1.59 -4.57
N HIS A 140 -7.88 -1.87 -4.01
CA HIS A 140 -7.59 -3.13 -3.33
C HIS A 140 -7.54 -2.91 -1.81
N VAL A 141 -8.32 -3.70 -1.08
CA VAL A 141 -8.28 -3.73 0.39
C VAL A 141 -7.73 -5.08 0.82
N THR A 142 -6.67 -5.07 1.61
CA THR A 142 -6.00 -6.29 2.10
C THR A 142 -6.10 -6.35 3.60
N GLY A 143 -6.63 -7.46 4.12
CA GLY A 143 -6.59 -7.78 5.55
C GLY A 143 -5.36 -8.61 5.88
N THR A 144 -4.61 -8.22 6.91
CA THR A 144 -3.40 -8.91 7.37
C THR A 144 -3.46 -9.19 8.86
N LEU A 145 -2.89 -10.32 9.30
CA LEU A 145 -2.77 -10.61 10.73
C LEU A 145 -1.68 -9.74 11.34
N LYS A 146 -2.03 -9.05 12.43
CA LYS A 146 -1.07 -8.28 13.23
C LYS A 146 -0.08 -9.23 13.91
N ASN A 147 1.20 -8.93 13.83
CA ASN A 147 2.23 -9.79 14.44
C ASN A 147 1.98 -9.93 15.96
N GLY A 148 2.02 -11.16 16.47
CA GLY A 148 1.77 -11.46 17.89
C GLY A 148 0.31 -11.34 18.35
N SER A 149 -0.65 -11.06 17.45
CA SER A 149 -2.07 -10.95 17.83
C SER A 149 -2.74 -12.31 18.09
N VAL A 150 -2.21 -13.38 17.48
CA VAL A 150 -2.66 -14.75 17.66
C VAL A 150 -2.09 -15.34 18.95
N LYS A 151 -2.91 -15.33 20.01
CA LYS A 151 -2.67 -15.96 21.32
C LYS A 151 -3.23 -17.39 21.40
N GLU A 152 -2.86 -18.14 22.44
CA GLU A 152 -3.35 -19.51 22.72
C GLU A 152 -4.86 -19.68 22.64
N LYS A 153 -5.64 -18.69 23.09
CA LYS A 153 -7.11 -18.70 22.99
C LYS A 153 -7.67 -18.79 21.56
N HIS A 154 -6.85 -18.51 20.55
CA HIS A 154 -7.23 -18.62 19.14
C HIS A 154 -6.77 -19.95 18.51
N LEU A 155 -6.01 -20.77 19.24
CA LEU A 155 -5.64 -22.11 18.83
C LEU A 155 -6.77 -23.08 19.17
N ASP A 156 -6.87 -24.14 18.39
CA ASP A 156 -7.80 -25.23 18.67
C ASP A 156 -7.44 -25.89 20.02
N PRO A 157 -8.40 -26.01 20.96
CA PRO A 157 -8.16 -26.56 22.29
C PRO A 157 -7.56 -27.98 22.30
N ASN A 158 -7.90 -28.82 21.31
CA ASN A 158 -7.38 -30.19 21.24
C ASN A 158 -5.89 -30.21 20.91
N TYR A 159 -5.47 -29.39 19.95
CA TYR A 159 -4.05 -29.26 19.60
C TYR A 159 -3.24 -28.62 20.73
N LEU A 160 -3.81 -27.62 21.42
CA LEU A 160 -3.17 -27.03 22.60
C LEU A 160 -2.95 -28.07 23.71
N ALA A 161 -3.95 -28.92 23.97
CA ALA A 161 -3.84 -30.00 24.94
C ALA A 161 -2.77 -31.03 24.56
N GLU A 162 -2.69 -31.40 23.28
CA GLU A 162 -1.68 -32.34 22.79
C GLU A 162 -0.25 -31.77 22.91
N ILE A 163 -0.05 -30.50 22.54
CA ILE A 163 1.24 -29.80 22.70
C ILE A 163 1.65 -29.79 24.17
N ASN A 164 0.75 -29.39 25.07
CA ASN A 164 1.05 -29.34 26.50
C ASN A 164 1.37 -30.73 27.07
N MET A 165 0.65 -31.77 26.64
CA MET A 165 0.97 -33.16 27.00
C MET A 165 2.37 -33.55 26.49
N GLN A 166 2.73 -33.19 25.27
CA GLN A 166 4.02 -33.51 24.69
C GLN A 166 5.17 -32.75 25.35
N VAL A 167 4.96 -31.50 25.75
CA VAL A 167 5.90 -30.72 26.57
C VAL A 167 6.14 -31.41 27.90
N ALA A 168 5.06 -31.76 28.63
CA ALA A 168 5.17 -32.45 29.91
C ALA A 168 5.88 -33.80 29.80
N LYS A 169 5.61 -34.58 28.74
CA LYS A 169 6.34 -35.82 28.44
C LYS A 169 7.82 -35.55 28.21
N SER A 170 8.15 -34.51 27.44
CA SER A 170 9.54 -34.17 27.11
C SER A 170 10.32 -33.71 28.33
N GLU A 171 9.72 -32.89 29.19
CA GLU A 171 10.30 -32.49 30.49
C GLU A 171 10.51 -33.70 31.40
N GLY A 172 9.54 -34.61 31.48
CA GLY A 172 9.67 -35.86 32.22
C GLY A 172 10.83 -36.73 31.72
N GLN A 173 10.97 -36.87 30.40
CA GLN A 173 12.08 -37.62 29.79
C GLN A 173 13.44 -36.94 30.02
N ALA A 174 13.50 -35.61 29.97
CA ALA A 174 14.72 -34.87 30.27
C ALA A 174 15.19 -35.09 31.72
N ASN A 175 14.25 -35.08 32.68
CA ASN A 175 14.55 -35.38 34.08
C ASN A 175 15.02 -36.82 34.26
N LEU A 176 14.33 -37.81 33.67
CA LEU A 176 14.76 -39.21 33.72
C LEU A 176 16.14 -39.41 33.12
N SER A 177 16.43 -38.77 31.99
CA SER A 177 17.75 -38.83 31.35
C SER A 177 18.85 -38.29 32.27
N LYS A 178 18.58 -37.17 32.95
CA LYS A 178 19.48 -36.61 33.97
C LYS A 178 19.68 -37.60 35.13
N ASP A 179 18.61 -38.17 35.66
CA ASP A 179 18.69 -39.13 36.77
C ASP A 179 19.50 -40.37 36.39
N TYR A 180 19.30 -40.92 35.19
CA TYR A 180 20.09 -42.05 34.71
C TYR A 180 21.56 -41.69 34.48
N ALA A 181 21.86 -40.49 33.98
CA ALA A 181 23.22 -40.01 33.82
C ALA A 181 23.92 -39.85 35.18
N ASP A 182 23.23 -39.26 36.15
CA ASP A 182 23.71 -39.11 37.53
C ASP A 182 23.89 -40.49 38.19
N LEU A 183 22.96 -41.42 38.03
CA LEU A 183 23.11 -42.78 38.57
C LEU A 183 24.29 -43.55 37.95
N SER A 184 24.47 -43.43 36.63
CA SER A 184 25.61 -44.01 35.92
C SER A 184 26.93 -43.45 36.42
N LYS A 185 27.02 -42.12 36.58
CA LYS A 185 28.21 -41.46 37.14
C LYS A 185 28.49 -41.90 38.58
N ARG A 186 27.46 -41.98 39.42
CA ARG A 186 27.55 -42.45 40.81
C ARG A 186 28.24 -43.81 40.89
N TYR A 187 27.73 -44.80 40.15
CA TYR A 187 28.29 -46.15 40.19
C TYR A 187 29.66 -46.27 39.52
N ALA A 188 29.96 -45.46 38.51
CA ALA A 188 31.24 -45.50 37.82
C ALA A 188 32.38 -44.87 38.64
N VAL A 189 32.17 -43.64 39.15
CA VAL A 189 33.23 -42.81 39.74
C VAL A 189 32.83 -42.07 41.01
N GLY A 190 31.56 -42.13 41.43
CA GLY A 190 31.02 -41.32 42.52
C GLY A 190 30.89 -39.83 42.19
N GLY A 191 30.77 -39.00 43.22
CA GLY A 191 30.67 -37.54 43.14
C GLY A 191 29.29 -37.02 42.72
N VAL A 192 28.24 -37.78 42.98
CA VAL A 192 26.83 -37.39 42.74
C VAL A 192 26.12 -37.12 44.06
N ILE A 193 26.42 -37.92 45.08
CA ILE A 193 26.04 -37.66 46.47
C ILE A 193 27.28 -37.68 47.36
N GLN A 194 27.25 -37.01 48.50
CA GLN A 194 28.43 -36.90 49.38
C GLN A 194 28.96 -38.26 49.89
N GLU A 195 28.09 -39.27 49.96
CA GLU A 195 28.36 -40.59 50.56
C GLU A 195 28.85 -41.65 49.56
N ASP A 196 28.97 -41.33 48.26
CA ASP A 196 29.31 -42.31 47.21
C ASP A 196 30.82 -42.43 46.92
N SER A 197 31.69 -41.77 47.69
CA SER A 197 33.14 -41.74 47.42
C SER A 197 33.81 -43.11 47.53
N GLU A 198 33.23 -44.03 48.31
CA GLU A 198 33.76 -45.36 48.57
C GLU A 198 32.91 -46.50 48.00
N ASP A 199 31.73 -46.20 47.45
CA ASP A 199 30.82 -47.21 46.89
C ASP A 199 30.64 -47.01 45.38
N ASN A 200 31.74 -47.16 44.65
CA ASN A 200 31.77 -47.03 43.20
C ASN A 200 32.88 -47.90 42.58
N ALA A 201 32.75 -48.19 41.29
CA ALA A 201 33.67 -49.08 40.57
C ALA A 201 35.12 -48.58 40.60
N LYS A 202 35.34 -47.26 40.49
CA LYS A 202 36.68 -46.65 40.58
C LYS A 202 37.32 -46.92 41.94
N TYR A 203 36.60 -46.70 43.04
CA TYR A 203 37.11 -46.95 44.38
C TYR A 203 37.52 -48.40 44.58
N TYR A 204 36.63 -49.35 44.24
CA TYR A 204 36.96 -50.78 44.36
C TYR A 204 38.15 -51.18 43.48
N ALA A 205 38.27 -50.62 42.28
CA ALA A 205 39.43 -50.85 41.41
C ALA A 205 40.73 -50.31 42.03
N GLU A 206 40.70 -49.13 42.65
CA GLU A 206 41.85 -48.56 43.37
C GLU A 206 42.23 -49.40 44.60
N GLN A 207 41.26 -49.92 45.35
CA GLN A 207 41.54 -50.83 46.48
C GLN A 207 42.17 -52.14 46.00
N CYS A 208 41.63 -52.76 44.95
CA CYS A 208 42.22 -53.95 44.34
C CYS A 208 43.66 -53.71 43.88
N LYS A 209 43.96 -52.53 43.31
CA LYS A 209 45.32 -52.16 42.92
C LYS A 209 46.25 -52.06 44.14
N LYS A 210 45.82 -51.38 45.21
CA LYS A 210 46.59 -51.29 46.47
C LYS A 210 46.90 -52.68 47.04
N TYR A 211 45.90 -53.56 47.13
CA TYR A 211 46.09 -54.92 47.63
C TYR A 211 47.00 -55.76 46.73
N LYS A 212 46.87 -55.61 45.40
CA LYS A 212 47.79 -56.25 44.45
C LYS A 212 49.23 -55.84 44.71
N ASP A 213 49.49 -54.54 44.89
CA ASP A 213 50.83 -54.02 45.13
C ASP A 213 51.42 -54.57 46.44
N ILE A 214 50.62 -54.62 47.53
CA ILE A 214 51.02 -55.22 48.82
C ILE A 214 51.34 -56.72 48.69
N VAL A 215 50.50 -57.48 47.98
CA VAL A 215 50.72 -58.92 47.77
C VAL A 215 51.98 -59.16 46.96
N GLN A 216 52.24 -58.34 45.95
CA GLN A 216 53.45 -58.45 45.13
C GLN A 216 54.72 -58.17 45.94
N GLU A 217 54.69 -57.16 46.83
CA GLU A 217 55.78 -56.86 47.76
C GLU A 217 56.01 -58.03 48.74
N THR A 218 54.94 -58.57 49.32
CA THR A 218 55.02 -59.69 50.27
C THR A 218 55.49 -60.99 49.60
N ALA A 219 55.05 -61.28 48.37
CA ALA A 219 55.43 -62.49 47.65
C ALA A 219 56.92 -62.51 47.24
N ASN A 220 57.57 -61.34 47.15
CA ASN A 220 59.00 -61.23 46.89
C ASN A 220 59.87 -61.51 48.14
N ILE A 221 59.27 -61.63 49.32
CA ILE A 221 59.96 -61.97 50.56
C ILE A 221 60.06 -63.50 50.67
N ASN A 222 61.29 -64.02 50.61
CA ASN A 222 61.59 -65.40 50.96
C ASN A 222 62.37 -65.42 52.27
N TYR A 223 61.81 -66.04 53.32
CA TYR A 223 62.45 -66.06 54.63
C TYR A 223 63.66 -67.00 54.65
N PRO A 224 64.83 -66.56 55.14
CA PRO A 224 65.99 -67.42 55.31
C PRO A 224 65.77 -68.43 56.44
N ASN A 225 66.49 -69.55 56.37
CA ASN A 225 66.66 -70.41 57.53
C ASN A 225 67.75 -69.82 58.44
N LEU A 226 67.43 -69.65 59.71
CA LEU A 226 68.36 -69.14 60.73
C LEU A 226 68.87 -70.29 61.60
N TYR A 227 70.18 -70.39 61.76
CA TYR A 227 70.78 -71.36 62.69
C TYR A 227 72.02 -70.78 63.38
N ILE A 228 72.33 -71.34 64.55
CA ILE A 228 73.53 -70.99 65.30
C ILE A 228 74.64 -71.95 64.86
N GLU A 229 75.76 -71.41 64.41
CA GLU A 229 76.93 -72.22 64.10
C GLU A 229 77.54 -72.75 65.40
N PRO A 230 77.58 -74.08 65.61
CA PRO A 230 77.92 -74.67 66.90
C PRO A 230 79.38 -74.45 67.32
N THR A 231 80.26 -74.10 66.37
CA THR A 231 81.71 -73.91 66.62
C THR A 231 82.05 -72.47 67.00
N THR A 232 81.35 -71.48 66.45
CA THR A 232 81.64 -70.04 66.62
C THR A 232 80.58 -69.33 67.46
N GLY A 233 79.41 -69.93 67.66
CA GLY A 233 78.25 -69.29 68.29
C GLY A 233 77.62 -68.18 67.44
N HIS A 234 78.07 -67.98 66.20
CA HIS A 234 77.54 -66.96 65.30
C HIS A 234 76.18 -67.38 64.74
N LEU A 235 75.28 -66.41 64.60
CA LEU A 235 74.02 -66.61 63.88
C LEU A 235 74.28 -66.55 62.37
N ILE A 236 73.92 -67.61 61.65
CA ILE A 236 74.04 -67.69 60.19
C ILE A 236 72.65 -67.72 59.57
N SER A 237 72.49 -66.93 58.50
CA SER A 237 71.31 -66.91 57.64
C SER A 237 71.63 -67.62 56.33
N VAL A 238 70.85 -68.64 55.95
CA VAL A 238 71.02 -69.39 54.69
C VAL A 238 69.74 -69.44 53.89
N GLY A 239 69.85 -69.11 52.60
CA GLY A 239 68.70 -68.91 51.72
C GLY A 239 68.01 -67.57 52.01
N GLY A 240 66.86 -67.33 51.39
CA GLY A 240 66.07 -66.11 51.54
C GLY A 240 66.45 -64.97 50.59
N SER A 241 65.48 -64.10 50.30
CA SER A 241 65.61 -62.93 49.42
C SER A 241 64.60 -61.86 49.83
N GLY A 242 64.96 -60.58 49.67
CA GLY A 242 64.07 -59.46 49.98
C GLY A 242 63.97 -59.10 51.47
N ILE A 243 64.78 -59.72 52.34
CA ILE A 243 64.82 -59.41 53.79
C ILE A 243 66.25 -59.55 54.32
N THR A 244 66.65 -58.67 55.23
CA THR A 244 67.93 -58.73 55.95
C THR A 244 67.70 -58.82 57.45
N PHE A 245 68.64 -59.47 58.13
CA PHE A 245 68.65 -59.59 59.57
C PHE A 245 69.95 -58.98 60.11
N ARG A 246 69.84 -58.09 61.09
CA ARG A 246 71.00 -57.50 61.78
C ARG A 246 70.79 -57.50 63.28
N ILE A 247 71.87 -57.43 64.04
CA ILE A 247 71.81 -57.32 65.51
C ILE A 247 72.19 -55.89 65.88
N GLU A 248 71.28 -55.18 66.55
CA GLU A 248 71.53 -53.86 67.12
C GLU A 248 71.17 -53.89 68.61
N ASN A 249 72.08 -53.42 69.48
CA ASN A 249 71.88 -53.36 70.93
C ASN A 249 71.40 -54.67 71.58
N GLY A 250 71.82 -55.82 71.05
CA GLY A 250 71.45 -57.15 71.56
C GLY A 250 70.07 -57.66 71.10
N HIS A 251 69.38 -56.94 70.21
CA HIS A 251 68.13 -57.37 69.60
C HIS A 251 68.34 -57.77 68.13
N LEU A 252 67.69 -58.85 67.71
CA LEU A 252 67.60 -59.23 66.30
C LEU A 252 66.56 -58.35 65.61
N ILE A 253 66.98 -57.58 64.61
CA ILE A 253 66.13 -56.73 63.78
C ILE A 253 66.01 -57.37 62.41
N SER A 254 64.77 -57.51 61.92
CA SER A 254 64.47 -57.89 60.53
C SER A 254 63.99 -56.67 59.75
N GLU A 255 64.59 -56.41 58.60
CA GLU A 255 64.21 -55.32 57.69
C GLU A 255 63.97 -55.87 56.28
N VAL A 256 62.80 -55.56 55.72
CA VAL A 256 62.45 -55.87 54.33
C VAL A 256 63.26 -54.95 53.42
N ILE A 257 63.92 -55.51 52.41
CA ILE A 257 64.66 -54.74 51.41
C ILE A 257 63.65 -54.42 50.30
N ALA A 258 63.21 -53.16 50.23
CA ALA A 258 62.36 -52.66 49.15
C ALA A 258 63.10 -52.60 47.80
#